data_AF-A0A845YPL6-F1
#
_entry.id   AF-A0A845YPL6-F1
#
_cell.length_a   1.000
_cell.length_b   1.000
_cell.length_c   1.000
_cell.angle_alpha   90.00
_cell.angle_beta   90.00
_cell.angle_gamma   90.00
#
_symmetry.space_group_name_H-M   'P 1'
#
loop_
_entity.id
_entity.type
_entity.pdbx_description
1 polymer ?
#
loop_
_entity_poly.entity_id
_entity_poly.type
_entity_poly.pdbx_seq_one_letter_code
_entity_poly.pdbx_strand_id
1 'polypeptide(L)'
;MRIERLKITNFKALRHFEMRDIPSFCVVIGANGTGKSTLFDIFGFLKDCLVYNVRRALQVRGGFQEVVSRHANANKIEIEIQFRLEIAGTERLVTYILCIAKEKSNKIVVEREILRYKRGRYGSPYHFLDFSQGIRSAINNEEDFSKKDKDSIRRCLGHVSLAHI
;
A
#
# COMPACT_ATOMS: atom_id res chain seq x y z
N MET A 1 -12.68 8.43 -5.56
CA MET A 1 -11.96 7.63 -4.55
C MET A 1 -12.04 8.34 -3.20
N ARG A 2 -12.56 7.68 -2.17
CA ARG A 2 -12.65 8.21 -0.80
C ARG A 2 -11.75 7.40 0.12
N ILE A 3 -10.79 8.03 0.79
CA ILE A 3 -9.94 7.37 1.78
C ILE A 3 -10.71 7.30 3.10
N GLU A 4 -10.75 6.12 3.73
CA GLU A 4 -11.43 5.90 5.01
C GLU A 4 -10.45 5.65 6.16
N ARG A 5 -9.26 5.08 5.87
CA ARG A 5 -8.23 4.79 6.88
C ARG A 5 -6.83 4.92 6.29
N LEU A 6 -5.91 5.44 7.10
CA LEU A 6 -4.49 5.47 6.82
C LEU A 6 -3.72 4.99 8.05
N LYS A 7 -2.83 4.01 7.89
CA LYS A 7 -1.94 3.53 8.95
C LYS A 7 -0.51 3.47 8.42
N ILE A 8 0.41 4.04 9.20
CA ILE A 8 1.80 4.26 8.82
C ILE A 8 2.70 3.77 9.93
N THR A 9 3.77 3.08 9.54
CA THR A 9 4.83 2.66 10.44
C THR A 9 6.19 3.00 9.85
N ASN A 10 6.99 3.72 10.64
CA ASN A 10 8.37 4.12 10.38
C ASN A 10 8.59 4.98 9.13
N PHE A 11 7.73 5.98 8.85
CA PHE A 11 7.90 6.90 7.72
C PHE A 11 8.25 8.32 8.20
N LYS A 12 9.49 8.76 8.00
CA LYS A 12 10.06 10.06 8.42
C LYS A 12 9.69 10.38 9.87
N ALA A 13 8.99 11.48 10.12
CA ALA A 13 8.55 11.88 11.46
C ALA A 13 7.45 10.98 12.06
N LEU A 14 6.81 10.12 11.26
CA LEU A 14 5.68 9.28 11.68
C LEU A 14 6.16 7.85 11.97
N ARG A 15 6.60 7.62 13.23
CA ARG A 15 7.01 6.28 13.69
C ARG A 15 5.83 5.31 13.74
N HIS A 16 4.73 5.73 14.35
CA HIS A 16 3.46 5.03 14.35
C HIS A 16 2.35 6.07 14.24
N PHE A 17 1.61 6.04 13.13
CA PHE A 17 0.51 6.96 12.89
C PHE A 17 -0.68 6.20 12.35
N GLU A 18 -1.86 6.50 12.87
CA GLU A 18 -3.09 5.91 12.41
C GLU A 18 -4.20 6.96 12.40
N MET A 19 -4.92 7.04 11.29
CA MET A 19 -6.10 7.86 11.10
C MET A 19 -7.24 6.95 10.63
N ARG A 20 -8.32 6.90 11.40
CA ARG A 20 -9.52 6.11 11.11
C ARG A 20 -10.68 7.04 10.80
N ASP A 21 -11.70 6.50 10.13
CA ASP A 21 -12.96 7.17 9.86
C ASP A 21 -12.79 8.55 9.18
N ILE A 22 -11.88 8.61 8.21
CA ILE A 22 -11.52 9.85 7.53
C ILE A 22 -12.77 10.41 6.80
N PRO A 23 -13.21 11.64 7.16
CA PRO A 23 -14.36 12.27 6.52
C PRO A 23 -14.02 12.73 5.10
N SER A 24 -15.04 12.97 4.27
CA SER A 24 -14.86 13.51 2.92
C SER A 24 -14.18 14.88 2.91
N PHE A 25 -14.33 15.64 3.99
CA PHE A 25 -13.65 16.90 4.23
C PHE A 25 -12.88 16.82 5.54
N CYS A 26 -11.55 16.88 5.46
CA CYS A 26 -10.66 16.79 6.61
C CYS A 26 -9.66 17.95 6.60
N VAL A 27 -9.50 18.61 7.75
CA VAL A 27 -8.50 19.65 7.98
C VAL A 27 -7.49 19.14 9.01
N VAL A 28 -6.20 19.20 8.68
CA VAL A 28 -5.11 18.75 9.55
C VAL A 28 -4.38 19.97 10.11
N ILE A 29 -4.52 20.22 11.42
CA ILE A 29 -3.92 21.36 12.13
C ILE A 29 -2.93 20.85 13.18
N GLY A 30 -1.83 21.58 13.39
CA GLY A 30 -0.84 21.28 14.42
C GLY A 30 0.38 22.19 14.32
N ALA A 31 1.23 22.19 15.35
CA ALA A 31 2.44 23.01 15.40
C ALA A 31 3.45 22.66 14.28
N ASN A 32 4.41 23.54 14.02
CA ASN A 32 5.47 23.26 13.06
C ASN A 32 6.30 22.04 13.50
N GLY A 33 6.69 21.20 12.54
CA GLY A 33 7.48 19.99 12.82
C GLY A 33 6.70 18.77 13.31
N THR A 34 5.37 18.84 13.51
CA THR A 34 4.57 17.69 14.00
C THR A 34 4.29 16.60 12.97
N GLY A 35 4.88 16.68 11.76
CA GLY A 35 4.72 15.66 10.72
C GLY A 35 3.55 15.87 9.75
N LYS A 36 2.90 17.05 9.74
CA LYS A 36 1.84 17.36 8.76
C LYS A 36 2.31 17.24 7.31
N SER A 37 3.46 17.81 6.97
CA SER A 37 4.02 17.67 5.61
C SER A 37 4.37 16.22 5.28
N THR A 38 4.84 15.46 6.28
CA THR A 38 5.09 14.02 6.15
C THR A 38 3.80 13.25 5.82
N LEU A 39 2.68 13.61 6.45
CA LEU A 39 1.37 13.01 6.18
C LEU A 39 1.00 13.13 4.70
N PHE A 40 1.19 14.30 4.10
CA PHE A 40 0.89 14.52 2.68
C PHE A 40 1.93 13.90 1.74
N ASP A 41 3.21 13.89 2.13
CA ASP A 41 4.28 13.26 1.35
C ASP A 41 4.07 11.75 1.17
N ILE A 42 3.37 11.07 2.10
CA ILE A 42 3.00 9.66 1.94
C ILE A 42 2.20 9.41 0.67
N PHE A 43 1.24 10.28 0.34
CA PHE A 43 0.45 10.12 -0.89
C PHE A 43 1.29 10.34 -2.14
N GLY A 44 2.22 11.31 -2.09
CA GLY A 44 3.22 11.50 -3.13
C GLY A 44 4.12 10.26 -3.28
N PHE A 45 4.55 9.68 -2.17
CA PHE A 45 5.38 8.48 -2.14
C PHE A 45 4.66 7.28 -2.74
N LEU A 46 3.42 7.04 -2.34
CA LEU A 46 2.58 5.98 -2.91
C LEU A 46 2.40 6.17 -4.43
N LYS A 47 2.13 7.39 -4.88
CA LYS A 47 2.05 7.71 -6.31
C LYS A 47 3.36 7.38 -7.02
N ASP A 48 4.49 7.82 -6.50
CA ASP A 48 5.80 7.60 -7.14
C ASP A 48 6.16 6.11 -7.20
N CYS A 49 5.81 5.34 -6.17
CA CYS A 49 5.99 3.88 -6.15
C CYS A 49 5.18 3.19 -7.25
N LEU A 50 3.93 3.61 -7.46
CA LEU A 50 3.03 3.04 -8.48
C LEU A 50 3.38 3.47 -9.91
N VAL A 51 3.85 4.72 -10.09
CA VAL A 51 4.20 5.26 -11.43
C VAL A 51 5.57 4.79 -11.89
N TYR A 52 6.52 4.65 -10.96
CA TYR A 52 7.88 4.26 -11.25
C TYR A 52 8.22 2.93 -10.56
N ASN A 53 8.88 2.99 -9.42
CA ASN A 53 9.27 1.87 -8.59
C ASN A 53 9.66 2.40 -7.20
N VAL A 54 9.72 1.52 -6.20
CA VAL A 54 10.05 1.88 -4.82
C VAL A 54 11.45 2.50 -4.71
N ARG A 55 12.42 1.98 -5.48
CA ARG A 55 13.80 2.49 -5.43
C ARG A 55 13.88 3.95 -5.84
N ARG A 56 13.24 4.31 -6.95
CA ARG A 56 13.21 5.68 -7.46
C ARG A 56 12.44 6.59 -6.51
N ALA A 57 11.29 6.13 -6.00
CA ALA A 57 10.49 6.88 -5.04
C ALA A 57 11.28 7.21 -3.76
N LEU A 58 12.14 6.28 -3.30
CA LEU A 58 13.06 6.51 -2.20
C LEU A 58 14.23 7.42 -2.58
N GLN A 59 14.84 7.22 -3.76
CA GLN A 59 15.97 8.04 -4.23
C GLN A 59 15.63 9.53 -4.33
N VAL A 60 14.47 9.87 -4.88
CA VAL A 60 13.98 11.27 -4.95
C VAL A 60 13.84 11.90 -3.56
N ARG A 61 13.71 11.09 -2.51
CA ARG A 61 13.59 11.50 -1.11
C ARG A 61 14.90 11.35 -0.31
N GLY A 62 16.04 11.16 -0.97
CA GLY A 62 17.35 11.03 -0.30
C GLY A 62 17.71 9.59 0.10
N GLY A 63 16.94 8.59 -0.33
CA GLY A 63 17.17 7.18 -0.07
C GLY A 63 16.42 6.63 1.15
N PHE A 64 16.54 5.31 1.38
CA PHE A 64 15.77 4.62 2.42
C PHE A 64 16.01 5.17 3.83
N GLN A 65 17.25 5.57 4.15
CA GLN A 65 17.62 6.07 5.48
C GLN A 65 16.98 7.43 5.80
N GLU A 66 16.68 8.25 4.78
CA GLU A 66 16.00 9.53 5.00
C GLU A 66 14.48 9.36 5.09
N VAL A 67 13.94 8.29 4.49
CA VAL A 67 12.49 7.99 4.53
C VAL A 67 12.11 7.17 5.74
N VAL A 68 12.99 6.31 6.27
CA VAL A 68 12.69 5.56 7.50
C VAL A 68 12.75 6.46 8.73
N SER A 69 11.88 6.22 9.71
CA SER A 69 11.92 6.98 10.96
C SER A 69 13.23 6.80 11.71
N ARG A 70 13.85 7.92 12.09
CA ARG A 70 15.10 7.95 12.87
C ARG A 70 14.90 7.30 14.24
N HIS A 71 15.96 6.68 14.78
CA HIS A 71 16.00 6.04 16.11
C HIS A 71 15.05 4.86 16.33
N ALA A 72 14.25 4.49 15.33
CA ALA A 72 13.74 3.13 15.25
C ALA A 72 14.86 2.31 14.61
N ASN A 73 15.30 1.21 15.23
CA ASN A 73 16.09 0.17 14.54
C ASN A 73 15.20 -0.55 13.50
N ALA A 74 14.51 0.24 12.69
CA ALA A 74 13.52 -0.15 11.74
C ALA A 74 14.22 -0.33 10.41
N ASN A 75 14.26 -1.57 9.95
CA ASN A 75 14.65 -1.90 8.59
C ASN A 75 13.42 -1.99 7.68
N LYS A 76 12.27 -1.46 8.11
CA LYS A 76 10.98 -1.63 7.45
C LYS A 76 10.10 -0.39 7.55
N ILE A 77 9.47 -0.04 6.43
CA ILE A 77 8.42 0.95 6.28
C ILE A 77 7.13 0.20 5.92
N GLU A 78 6.02 0.52 6.59
CA GLU A 78 4.71 -0.06 6.28
C GLU A 78 3.67 1.04 6.10
N ILE A 79 2.92 0.94 5.00
CA ILE A 79 1.85 1.85 4.65
C ILE A 79 0.61 1.01 4.36
N GLU A 80 -0.45 1.21 5.12
CA GLU A 80 -1.78 0.64 4.87
C GLU A 80 -2.75 1.79 4.59
N ILE A 81 -3.46 1.72 3.46
CA ILE A 81 -4.51 2.65 3.09
C ILE A 81 -5.79 1.88 2.76
N GLN A 82 -6.90 2.34 3.31
CA GLN A 82 -8.23 1.83 2.99
C GLN A 82 -9.03 2.92 2.29
N PHE A 83 -9.61 2.60 1.14
CA PHE A 83 -10.37 3.55 0.35
C PHE A 83 -11.53 2.85 -0.37
N ARG A 84 -12.57 3.62 -0.68
CA ARG A 84 -13.66 3.17 -1.54
C ARG A 84 -13.37 3.47 -3.00
N LEU A 85 -13.64 2.46 -3.82
CA LEU A 85 -13.57 2.50 -5.26
C LEU A 85 -14.83 1.84 -5.83
N GLU A 86 -15.41 2.46 -6.86
CA GLU A 86 -16.48 1.87 -7.64
C GLU A 86 -15.90 0.77 -8.53
N ILE A 87 -16.34 -0.47 -8.32
CA ILE A 87 -15.92 -1.62 -9.12
C ILE A 87 -17.21 -2.32 -9.57
N ALA A 88 -17.39 -2.52 -10.87
CA ALA A 88 -18.60 -3.16 -11.43
C ALA A 88 -19.91 -2.57 -10.87
N GLY A 89 -20.01 -1.23 -10.83
CA GLY A 89 -21.20 -0.50 -10.37
C GLY A 89 -21.49 -0.57 -8.86
N THR A 90 -20.52 -1.02 -8.04
CA THR A 90 -20.67 -1.07 -6.58
C THR A 90 -19.46 -0.48 -5.89
N GLU A 91 -19.70 0.39 -4.90
CA GLU A 91 -18.67 0.91 -4.00
C GLU A 91 -18.10 -0.22 -3.12
N ARG A 92 -16.82 -0.56 -3.33
CA ARG A 92 -16.13 -1.59 -2.54
C ARG A 92 -15.01 -0.98 -1.71
N LEU A 93 -14.89 -1.45 -0.48
CA LEU A 93 -13.76 -1.10 0.39
C LEU A 93 -12.54 -1.91 -0.04
N VAL A 94 -11.53 -1.19 -0.50
CA VAL A 94 -10.23 -1.70 -0.91
C VAL A 94 -9.22 -1.42 0.20
N THR A 95 -8.38 -2.39 0.51
CA THR A 95 -7.22 -2.23 1.39
C THR A 95 -5.96 -2.48 0.58
N TYR A 96 -5.09 -1.47 0.52
CA TYR A 96 -3.76 -1.58 -0.04
C TYR A 96 -2.73 -1.55 1.10
N ILE A 97 -1.80 -2.50 1.09
CA ILE A 97 -0.71 -2.60 2.05
C ILE A 97 0.59 -2.64 1.26
N LEU A 98 1.52 -1.73 1.56
CA LEU A 98 2.86 -1.72 1.02
C LEU A 98 3.86 -1.80 2.17
N CYS A 99 4.72 -2.82 2.11
CA CYS A 99 5.78 -3.05 3.06
C CYS A 99 7.12 -3.08 2.34
N ILE A 100 7.99 -2.16 2.70
CA ILE A 100 9.32 -2.02 2.12
C ILE A 100 10.33 -2.31 3.21
N ALA A 101 11.25 -3.22 2.93
CA ALA A 101 12.31 -3.59 3.86
C ALA A 101 13.69 -3.34 3.25
N LYS A 102 14.66 -3.09 4.13
CA LYS A 102 16.08 -3.08 3.81
C LYS A 102 16.70 -4.36 4.37
N GLU A 103 17.17 -5.22 3.48
CA GLU A 103 17.82 -6.47 3.85
C GLU A 103 19.20 -6.22 4.48
N LYS A 104 19.76 -7.26 5.12
CA LYS A 104 21.14 -7.25 5.63
C LYS A 104 22.18 -6.93 4.55
N SER A 105 21.89 -7.26 3.30
CA SER A 105 22.69 -6.97 2.11
C SER A 105 22.68 -5.50 1.68
N ASN A 106 22.05 -4.60 2.46
CA ASN A 106 21.69 -3.22 2.09
C ASN A 106 20.73 -3.10 0.89
N LYS A 107 20.22 -4.22 0.35
CA LYS A 107 19.25 -4.21 -0.74
C LYS A 107 17.87 -3.79 -0.24
N ILE A 108 17.23 -2.87 -0.97
CA ILE A 108 15.83 -2.49 -0.74
C ILE A 108 14.95 -3.50 -1.47
N VAL A 109 13.99 -4.07 -0.74
CA VAL A 109 13.01 -5.04 -1.21
C VAL A 109 11.59 -4.63 -0.80
N VAL A 110 10.60 -4.96 -1.64
CA VAL A 110 9.20 -4.95 -1.25
C VAL A 110 9.02 -6.28 -0.53
N GLU A 111 8.98 -6.22 0.79
CA GLU A 111 8.78 -7.42 1.59
C GLU A 111 7.37 -7.96 1.38
N ARG A 112 6.38 -7.06 1.30
CA ARG A 112 4.98 -7.44 1.09
C ARG A 112 4.21 -6.35 0.37
N GLU A 113 3.34 -6.74 -0.56
CA GLU A 113 2.36 -5.86 -1.16
C GLU A 113 1.03 -6.59 -1.31
N ILE A 114 -0.03 -6.01 -0.77
CA ILE A 114 -1.37 -6.57 -0.84
C ILE A 114 -2.34 -5.55 -1.42
N LEU A 115 -3.15 -5.99 -2.37
CA LEU A 115 -4.38 -5.30 -2.76
C LEU A 115 -5.54 -6.27 -2.56
N ARG A 116 -6.41 -5.97 -1.61
CA ARG A 116 -7.60 -6.79 -1.32
C ARG A 116 -8.84 -5.93 -1.26
N TYR A 117 -9.98 -6.50 -1.61
CA TYR A 117 -11.28 -5.85 -1.42
C TYR A 117 -12.30 -6.85 -0.88
N LYS A 118 -13.31 -6.32 -0.17
CA LYS A 118 -14.45 -7.13 0.29
C LYS A 118 -15.61 -7.01 -0.72
N ARG A 119 -16.20 -8.14 -1.12
CA ARG A 119 -17.38 -8.17 -2.00
C ARG A 119 -18.70 -7.91 -1.24
N GLY A 120 -18.73 -7.96 0.10
CA GLY A 120 -19.91 -7.70 0.95
C GLY A 120 -19.62 -7.73 2.46
N ARG A 121 -20.67 -7.68 3.30
CA ARG A 121 -20.59 -7.77 4.79
C ARG A 121 -20.08 -9.14 5.28
N TYR A 122 -20.34 -10.20 4.52
CA TYR A 122 -19.90 -11.58 4.76
C TYR A 122 -19.14 -12.11 3.53
N GLY A 123 -18.00 -12.77 3.77
CA GLY A 123 -17.12 -13.34 2.72
C GLY A 123 -15.64 -13.14 3.04
N SER A 124 -14.79 -14.08 2.64
CA SER A 124 -13.34 -13.92 2.69
C SER A 124 -12.90 -12.79 1.74
N PRO A 125 -11.93 -11.95 2.13
CA PRO A 125 -11.43 -10.90 1.25
C PRO A 125 -10.83 -11.52 -0.01
N TYR A 126 -11.15 -10.96 -1.17
CA TYR A 126 -10.53 -11.38 -2.42
C TYR A 126 -9.16 -10.70 -2.53
N HIS A 127 -8.10 -11.49 -2.70
CA HIS A 127 -6.74 -11.00 -2.89
C HIS A 127 -6.51 -10.81 -4.39
N PHE A 128 -6.56 -9.56 -4.85
CA PHE A 128 -6.23 -9.24 -6.23
C PHE A 128 -4.72 -9.31 -6.46
N LEU A 129 -3.96 -8.83 -5.47
CA LEU A 129 -2.51 -8.92 -5.42
C LEU A 129 -2.09 -9.34 -4.02
N ASP A 130 -1.30 -10.42 -3.91
CA ASP A 130 -0.52 -10.73 -2.72
C ASP A 130 0.90 -11.09 -3.18
N PHE A 131 1.81 -10.15 -2.95
CA PHE A 131 3.23 -10.30 -3.21
C PHE A 131 3.95 -10.40 -1.87
N SER A 132 4.78 -11.42 -1.69
CA SER A 132 5.58 -11.60 -0.48
C SER A 132 6.95 -12.15 -0.86
N GLN A 133 8.02 -11.39 -0.61
CA GLN A 133 9.41 -11.87 -0.74
C GLN A 133 9.72 -12.60 -2.07
N GLY A 134 9.13 -12.13 -3.19
CA GLY A 134 9.33 -12.74 -4.51
C GLY A 134 8.46 -13.95 -4.85
N ILE A 135 7.60 -14.42 -3.93
CA ILE A 135 6.64 -15.51 -4.17
C ILE A 135 5.24 -14.90 -4.35
N ARG A 136 4.51 -15.38 -5.37
CA ARG A 136 3.31 -14.73 -5.93
C ARG A 136 2.05 -15.56 -5.74
N SER A 137 0.94 -14.89 -5.45
CA SER A 137 -0.40 -15.30 -5.87
C SER A 137 -1.10 -14.08 -6.47
N ALA A 138 -1.09 -13.96 -7.79
CA ALA A 138 -1.85 -12.94 -8.52
C ALA A 138 -2.95 -13.67 -9.28
N ILE A 139 -4.21 -13.33 -8.98
CA ILE A 139 -5.37 -13.94 -9.63
C ILE A 139 -5.86 -12.94 -10.68
N ASN A 140 -5.46 -13.17 -11.94
CA ASN A 140 -6.04 -12.46 -13.07
C ASN A 140 -7.40 -13.09 -13.38
N ASN A 141 -8.47 -12.40 -13.02
CA ASN A 141 -9.79 -12.61 -13.61
C ASN A 141 -10.29 -11.24 -14.07
N GLU A 142 -9.85 -10.82 -15.26
CA GLU A 142 -10.31 -9.56 -15.85
C GLU A 142 -11.75 -9.63 -16.39
N GLU A 143 -12.44 -10.78 -16.43
CA GLU A 143 -13.75 -10.84 -17.13
C GLU A 143 -14.90 -11.57 -16.43
N ASP A 144 -14.85 -11.86 -15.13
CA ASP A 144 -16.03 -12.44 -14.46
C ASP A 144 -16.24 -11.95 -13.03
N PHE A 145 -16.64 -10.68 -12.92
CA PHE A 145 -17.07 -10.07 -11.66
C PHE A 145 -18.47 -10.56 -11.21
N SER A 146 -19.17 -11.34 -12.03
CA SER A 146 -20.56 -11.77 -11.80
C SER A 146 -20.74 -13.26 -11.46
N LYS A 147 -19.72 -14.13 -11.65
CA LYS A 147 -19.87 -15.56 -11.37
C LYS A 147 -19.53 -15.95 -9.92
N LYS A 148 -20.42 -16.76 -9.33
CA LYS A 148 -20.15 -17.55 -8.13
C LYS A 148 -19.12 -18.63 -8.47
N ASP A 149 -18.24 -18.91 -7.52
CA ASP A 149 -17.11 -19.84 -7.61
C ASP A 149 -17.37 -21.05 -8.50
N LYS A 150 -16.52 -21.22 -9.51
CA LYS A 150 -16.03 -22.52 -10.00
C LYS A 150 -14.82 -22.31 -10.90
N ASP A 151 -13.70 -22.89 -10.48
CA ASP A 151 -12.52 -23.26 -11.25
C ASP A 151 -12.02 -22.30 -12.33
N SER A 152 -10.96 -21.55 -12.00
CA SER A 152 -10.00 -21.07 -13.01
C SER A 152 -8.70 -20.60 -12.35
N ILE A 153 -7.88 -21.54 -11.88
CA ILE A 153 -6.47 -21.26 -11.54
C ILE A 153 -5.60 -21.94 -12.60
N ARG A 154 -5.23 -21.19 -13.66
CA ARG A 154 -3.97 -21.32 -14.42
C ARG A 154 -4.00 -20.49 -15.70
N ARG A 155 -3.25 -19.39 -15.75
CA ARG A 155 -2.07 -19.20 -16.65
C ARG A 155 -1.41 -17.84 -16.48
N CYS A 156 -0.12 -17.85 -16.79
CA CYS A 156 0.99 -16.91 -16.61
C CYS A 156 0.77 -15.43 -17.00
N LEU A 157 1.50 -14.53 -16.32
CA LEU A 157 2.58 -13.67 -16.88
C LEU A 157 3.14 -12.67 -15.82
N GLY A 158 4.48 -12.51 -15.79
CA GLY A 158 5.23 -11.36 -15.23
C GLY A 158 5.43 -11.28 -13.70
N HIS A 159 6.63 -10.90 -13.27
CA HIS A 159 6.90 -10.36 -11.92
C HIS A 159 6.07 -9.07 -11.75
N VAL A 160 4.87 -9.08 -11.16
CA VAL A 160 4.12 -7.82 -10.97
C VAL A 160 3.80 -7.56 -9.51
N SER A 161 4.57 -6.65 -8.92
CA SER A 161 4.28 -5.86 -7.72
C SER A 161 3.84 -4.50 -8.25
N LEU A 162 2.73 -3.89 -7.83
CA LEU A 162 2.38 -2.55 -8.36
C LEU A 162 3.48 -1.52 -8.04
N ALA A 163 4.13 -1.71 -6.90
CA ALA A 163 5.32 -0.99 -6.48
C ALA A 163 6.61 -1.79 -6.79
N HIS A 164 6.90 -2.08 -8.06
CA HIS A 164 8.12 -2.79 -8.47
C HIS A 164 9.41 -2.17 -7.89
N ILE A 165 10.55 -2.85 -8.04
CA ILE A 165 11.88 -2.41 -7.58
C ILE A 165 12.83 -2.23 -8.75
#